data_AF-A0A432GA10-F1
#
_entry.id   AF-A0A432GA10-F1
#
_cell.length_a   1.000
_cell.length_b   1.000
_cell.length_c   1.000
_cell.angle_alpha   90.00
_cell.angle_beta   90.00
_cell.angle_gamma   90.00
#
_symmetry.space_group_name_H-M   'P 1'
#
loop_
_entity.id
_entity.type
_entity.pdbx_description
1 polymer ?
#
loop_
_entity_poly.entity_id
_entity_poly.type
_entity_poly.pdbx_seq_one_letter_code
_entity_poly.pdbx_strand_id
1 'polypeptide(L)'
;MDRLCHRYRVPKHYHRLARRTARPHLLVHRALELKPSTLLRFFEDLDAFRQPGDFERFLLACEADNRGRKGFENSPCPEIDYLRQAFAAAREVSASDVSGEFQGKALGEAIQQLRRQRIARVKIRWLEEQQTKAGNDPPA
;
A
#
# COMPACT_ATOMS: atom_id res chain seq x y z
N MET A 1 -9.47 17.02 -11.13
CA MET A 1 -8.20 17.32 -10.45
C MET A 1 -7.30 18.28 -11.25
N ASP A 2 -6.98 17.96 -12.51
CA ASP A 2 -5.97 18.72 -13.28
C ASP A 2 -6.31 20.20 -13.52
N ARG A 3 -7.58 20.52 -13.80
CA ARG A 3 -8.02 21.92 -13.98
C ARG A 3 -7.82 22.77 -12.72
N LEU A 4 -8.05 22.19 -11.54
CA LEU A 4 -7.85 22.88 -10.25
C LEU A 4 -6.37 23.12 -9.97
N CYS A 5 -5.54 22.09 -10.12
CA CYS A 5 -4.09 22.22 -9.92
C CYS A 5 -3.45 23.23 -10.89
N HIS A 6 -3.94 23.27 -12.13
CA HIS A 6 -3.50 24.26 -13.12
C HIS A 6 -3.89 25.69 -12.70
N ARG A 7 -5.16 25.91 -12.30
CA ARG A 7 -5.65 27.22 -11.86
C ARG A 7 -4.88 27.79 -10.67
N TYR A 8 -4.55 26.95 -9.68
CA TYR A 8 -3.83 27.35 -8.48
C TYR A 8 -2.30 27.27 -8.59
N ARG A 9 -1.76 26.96 -9.78
CA ARG A 9 -0.30 26.81 -10.02
C ARG A 9 0.37 25.89 -9.00
N VAL A 10 -0.32 24.80 -8.65
CA VAL A 10 0.15 23.86 -7.64
C VAL A 10 1.48 23.25 -8.09
N PRO A 11 2.52 23.20 -7.22
CA PRO A 11 3.77 22.55 -7.55
C PRO A 11 3.58 21.11 -8.05
N LYS A 12 4.39 20.71 -9.05
CA LYS A 12 4.22 19.45 -9.79
C LYS A 12 4.17 18.20 -8.88
N HIS A 13 4.92 18.19 -7.77
CA HIS A 13 4.93 17.06 -6.85
C HIS A 13 3.59 16.88 -6.12
N TYR A 14 2.95 17.97 -5.67
CA TYR A 14 1.62 17.91 -5.07
C TYR A 14 0.54 17.50 -6.08
N HIS A 15 0.60 18.02 -7.31
CA HIS A 15 -0.33 17.62 -8.37
C HIS A 15 -0.22 16.13 -8.69
N ARG A 16 1.01 15.61 -8.79
CA ARG A 16 1.27 14.18 -9.01
C ARG A 16 0.74 13.32 -7.88
N LEU A 17 1.02 13.68 -6.62
CA LEU A 17 0.53 12.97 -5.46
C LEU A 17 -1.00 12.96 -5.46
N ALA A 18 -1.64 14.11 -5.62
CA ALA A 18 -3.08 14.21 -5.53
C ALA A 18 -3.81 13.44 -6.65
N ARG A 19 -3.23 13.36 -7.86
CA ARG A 19 -3.74 12.51 -8.94
C ARG A 19 -3.62 11.02 -8.62
N ARG A 20 -2.56 10.61 -7.94
CA ARG A 20 -2.32 9.23 -7.51
C ARG A 20 -3.15 8.84 -6.28
N THR A 21 -3.50 9.80 -5.42
CA THR A 21 -4.32 9.57 -4.21
C THR A 21 -5.82 9.55 -4.48
N ALA A 22 -6.33 10.44 -5.35
CA ALA A 22 -7.77 10.63 -5.51
C ALA A 22 -8.53 9.38 -6.00
N ARG A 23 -7.87 8.51 -6.77
CA ARG A 23 -8.52 7.34 -7.39
C ARG A 23 -8.53 6.09 -6.49
N PRO A 24 -7.44 5.74 -5.79
CA PRO A 24 -7.41 4.51 -5.01
C PRO A 24 -7.57 4.68 -3.49
N HIS A 25 -7.80 5.89 -2.96
CA HIS A 25 -7.97 6.06 -1.50
C HIS A 25 -9.04 5.13 -0.91
N LEU A 26 -10.16 4.90 -1.62
CA LEU A 26 -11.20 3.94 -1.19
C LEU A 26 -10.74 2.47 -1.16
N LEU A 27 -9.70 2.11 -1.90
CA LEU A 27 -9.14 0.75 -1.90
C LEU A 27 -8.40 0.44 -0.60
N VAL A 28 -7.96 1.46 0.14
CA VAL A 28 -7.25 1.29 1.41
C VAL A 28 -8.12 0.54 2.42
N HIS A 29 -9.40 0.90 2.53
CA HIS A 29 -10.34 0.23 3.44
C HIS A 29 -10.60 -1.24 3.06
N ARG A 30 -10.31 -1.64 1.82
CA ARG A 30 -10.46 -3.01 1.34
C ARG A 30 -9.12 -3.70 1.11
N ALA A 31 -8.01 -3.14 1.61
CA ALA A 31 -6.67 -3.64 1.32
C ALA A 31 -6.52 -5.14 1.64
N LEU A 32 -7.15 -5.60 2.72
CA LEU A 32 -7.15 -7.01 3.15
C LEU A 32 -7.99 -7.93 2.25
N GLU A 33 -8.94 -7.40 1.48
CA GLU A 33 -9.71 -8.17 0.51
C GLU A 33 -8.93 -8.35 -0.81
N LEU A 34 -7.96 -7.47 -1.09
CA LEU A 34 -7.22 -7.49 -2.35
C LEU A 34 -6.32 -8.72 -2.47
N LYS A 35 -6.21 -9.22 -3.71
CA LYS A 35 -5.21 -10.24 -4.05
C LYS A 35 -3.80 -9.63 -3.99
N PRO A 36 -2.76 -10.41 -3.63
CA PRO A 36 -1.38 -9.92 -3.63
C PRO A 36 -0.91 -9.30 -4.95
N SER A 37 -1.37 -9.84 -6.08
CA SER A 37 -1.13 -9.26 -7.41
C SER A 37 -1.77 -7.88 -7.60
N THR A 38 -2.99 -7.69 -7.09
CA THR A 38 -3.69 -6.41 -7.14
C THR A 38 -3.00 -5.37 -6.25
N LEU A 39 -2.54 -5.79 -5.07
CA LEU A 39 -1.75 -4.96 -4.15
C LEU A 39 -0.42 -4.52 -4.76
N LEU A 40 0.28 -5.45 -5.43
CA LEU A 40 1.52 -5.11 -6.13
C LEU A 40 1.28 -4.06 -7.23
N ARG A 41 0.26 -4.26 -8.07
CA ARG A 41 -0.12 -3.27 -9.09
C ARG A 41 -0.51 -1.92 -8.46
N PHE A 42 -1.21 -1.95 -7.34
CA PHE A 42 -1.56 -0.74 -6.60
C PHE A 42 -0.31 0.03 -6.14
N PHE A 43 0.73 -0.64 -5.64
CA PHE A 43 2.00 0.01 -5.30
C PHE A 43 2.72 0.57 -6.53
N GLU A 44 2.62 -0.07 -7.69
CA GLU A 44 3.19 0.40 -8.97
C GLU A 44 2.45 1.61 -9.52
N ASP A 45 1.11 1.61 -9.48
CA ASP A 45 0.26 2.72 -9.91
C ASP A 45 0.50 3.97 -9.05
N LEU A 46 0.78 3.77 -7.75
CA LEU A 46 1.22 4.82 -6.84
C LEU A 46 2.70 5.21 -7.03
N ASP A 47 3.46 4.46 -7.83
CA ASP A 47 4.91 4.65 -8.06
C ASP A 47 5.70 4.57 -6.74
N ALA A 48 5.20 3.76 -5.80
CA ALA A 48 5.69 3.67 -4.43
C ALA A 48 7.14 3.15 -4.38
N PHE A 49 7.50 2.21 -5.26
CA PHE A 49 8.86 1.68 -5.32
C PHE A 49 9.91 2.73 -5.66
N ARG A 50 9.57 3.71 -6.52
CA ARG A 50 10.48 4.79 -6.93
C ARG A 50 10.40 5.99 -5.99
N GLN A 51 9.26 6.22 -5.36
CA GLN A 51 8.98 7.35 -4.48
C GLN A 51 8.33 6.87 -3.16
N PRO A 52 9.06 6.14 -2.30
CA PRO A 52 8.48 5.56 -1.08
C PRO A 52 7.93 6.61 -0.12
N GLY A 53 8.52 7.82 -0.10
CA GLY A 53 8.01 8.93 0.68
C GLY A 53 6.64 9.46 0.20
N ASP A 54 6.33 9.35 -1.09
CA ASP A 54 5.00 9.70 -1.61
C ASP A 54 3.95 8.66 -1.18
N PHE A 55 4.33 7.39 -1.07
CA PHE A 55 3.45 6.33 -0.55
C PHE A 55 3.11 6.54 0.93
N GLU A 56 4.09 6.90 1.74
CA GLU A 56 3.84 7.22 3.16
C GLU A 56 2.91 8.44 3.31
N ARG A 57 3.11 9.49 2.50
CA ARG A 57 2.18 10.63 2.44
C ARG A 57 0.77 10.23 1.99
N PHE A 58 0.66 9.28 1.06
CA PHE A 58 -0.63 8.72 0.64
C PHE A 58 -1.33 8.01 1.80
N LEU A 59 -0.62 7.18 2.57
CA LEU A 59 -1.18 6.48 3.73
C LEU A 59 -1.65 7.47 4.80
N LEU A 60 -0.85 8.49 5.11
CA LEU A 60 -1.21 9.55 6.04
C LEU A 60 -2.49 10.29 5.61
N ALA A 61 -2.62 10.58 4.31
CA ALA A 61 -3.83 11.21 3.78
C ALA A 61 -5.07 10.33 3.95
N CYS A 62 -4.93 9.01 3.77
CA CYS A 62 -6.04 8.06 3.96
C CYS A 62 -6.42 7.91 5.43
N GLU A 63 -5.44 7.90 6.34
CA GLU A 63 -5.69 7.90 7.78
C GLU A 63 -6.42 9.18 8.23
N ALA A 64 -5.99 10.34 7.72
CA ALA A 64 -6.65 11.62 7.97
C ALA A 64 -8.08 11.67 7.42
N ASP A 65 -8.34 11.07 6.25
CA ASP A 65 -9.68 10.95 5.68
C ASP A 65 -10.61 10.11 6.57
N ASN A 66 -10.12 8.96 7.05
CA ASN A 66 -10.88 8.09 7.97
C ASN A 66 -11.23 8.79 9.28
N ARG A 67 -10.31 9.58 9.83
CA ARG A 67 -10.46 10.28 11.12
C ARG A 67 -11.01 11.69 11.02
N GLY A 68 -11.22 12.20 9.81
CA GLY A 68 -11.55 13.61 9.58
C GLY A 68 -12.96 14.02 10.00
N ARG A 69 -13.83 13.05 10.31
CA ARG A 69 -15.20 13.29 10.77
C ARG A 69 -15.26 13.35 12.30
N LYS A 70 -16.00 14.32 12.83
CA LYS A 70 -16.25 14.45 14.28
C LYS A 70 -16.73 13.13 14.87
N GLY A 71 -16.09 12.66 15.94
CA GLY A 71 -16.37 11.37 16.60
C GLY A 71 -15.58 10.19 16.06
N PHE A 72 -14.75 10.37 15.02
CA PHE A 72 -13.88 9.33 14.43
C PHE A 72 -12.40 9.59 14.66
N GLU A 73 -12.04 10.54 15.54
CA GLU A 73 -10.66 11.00 15.74
C GLU A 73 -9.71 9.88 16.17
N ASN A 74 -10.25 8.85 16.85
CA ASN A 74 -9.52 7.69 17.32
C ASN A 74 -9.90 6.40 16.57
N SER A 75 -10.59 6.51 15.43
CA SER A 75 -10.96 5.33 14.67
C SER A 75 -9.72 4.56 14.23
N PRO A 76 -9.67 3.24 14.50
CA PRO A 76 -8.54 2.41 14.10
C PRO A 76 -8.49 2.34 12.57
N CYS A 77 -7.27 2.34 12.03
CA CYS A 77 -7.01 2.19 10.59
C CYS A 77 -6.02 1.04 10.36
N PRO A 78 -6.36 -0.20 10.78
CA PRO A 78 -5.41 -1.31 10.76
C PRO A 78 -4.96 -1.66 9.32
N GLU A 79 -5.75 -1.32 8.31
CA GLU A 79 -5.41 -1.48 6.90
C GLU A 79 -4.19 -0.65 6.49
N ILE A 80 -3.97 0.52 7.12
CA ILE A 80 -2.80 1.37 6.88
C ILE A 80 -1.52 0.64 7.28
N ASP A 81 -1.52 0.03 8.47
CA ASP A 81 -0.36 -0.72 8.97
C ASP A 81 -0.11 -1.96 8.13
N TYR A 82 -1.18 -2.68 7.74
CA TYR A 82 -1.07 -3.79 6.79
C TYR A 82 -0.43 -3.36 5.46
N LEU A 83 -0.90 -2.26 4.87
CA LEU A 83 -0.33 -1.73 3.61
C LEU A 83 1.14 -1.35 3.77
N ARG A 84 1.52 -0.75 4.90
CA ARG A 84 2.90 -0.37 5.20
C ARG A 84 3.80 -1.61 5.29
N GLN A 85 3.37 -2.66 5.99
CA GLN A 85 4.08 -3.93 6.09
C GLN A 85 4.19 -4.65 4.74
N ALA A 86 3.08 -4.71 3.98
CA ALA A 86 3.05 -5.37 2.68
C ALA A 86 3.96 -4.68 1.67
N PHE A 87 3.98 -3.34 1.65
CA PHE A 87 4.88 -2.58 0.81
C PHE A 87 6.35 -2.77 1.20
N ALA A 88 6.67 -2.75 2.51
CA ALA A 88 8.03 -3.01 2.98
C ALA A 88 8.57 -4.36 2.50
N ALA A 89 7.80 -5.43 2.69
CA ALA A 89 8.19 -6.77 2.25
C ALA A 89 8.33 -6.91 0.72
N ALA A 90 7.52 -6.19 -0.06
CA ALA A 90 7.66 -6.16 -1.51
C ALA A 90 8.89 -5.36 -1.98
N ARG A 91 9.21 -4.27 -1.27
CA ARG A 91 10.32 -3.37 -1.60
C ARG A 91 11.69 -3.97 -1.31
N GLU A 92 11.78 -4.88 -0.35
CA GLU A 92 13.00 -5.63 -0.04
C GLU A 92 13.46 -6.54 -1.19
N VAL A 93 12.56 -6.91 -2.11
CA VAL A 93 12.90 -7.75 -3.26
C VAL A 93 13.79 -7.00 -4.24
N SER A 94 14.97 -7.58 -4.47
CA SER A 94 16.05 -7.09 -5.30
C SER A 94 16.30 -8.01 -6.50
N ALA A 95 17.03 -7.52 -7.51
CA ALA A 95 17.41 -8.36 -8.66
C ALA A 95 18.37 -9.50 -8.25
N SER A 96 19.21 -9.28 -7.24
CA SER A 96 20.13 -10.29 -6.71
C SER A 96 19.44 -11.52 -6.14
N ASP A 97 18.18 -11.40 -5.71
CA ASP A 97 17.42 -12.53 -5.16
C ASP A 97 17.06 -13.58 -6.21
N VAL A 98 17.16 -13.23 -7.51
CA VAL A 98 16.71 -14.08 -8.62
C VAL A 98 17.65 -14.07 -9.84
N SER A 99 18.74 -13.28 -9.81
CA SER A 99 19.64 -13.10 -10.96
C SER A 99 20.50 -14.32 -11.29
N GLY A 100 20.60 -15.30 -10.38
CA GLY A 100 21.31 -16.57 -10.64
C GLY A 100 20.57 -17.48 -11.63
N GLU A 101 19.26 -17.30 -11.77
CA GLU A 101 18.38 -18.20 -12.52
C GLU A 101 17.71 -17.51 -13.73
N PHE A 102 17.65 -16.18 -13.76
CA PHE A 102 16.89 -15.42 -14.75
C PHE A 102 17.65 -14.22 -15.30
N GLN A 103 17.37 -13.85 -16.57
CA GLN A 103 17.93 -12.68 -17.25
C GLN A 103 16.89 -11.93 -18.09
N GLY A 104 17.17 -10.66 -18.41
CA GLY A 104 16.34 -9.83 -19.28
C GLY A 104 14.89 -9.74 -18.80
N LYS A 105 13.93 -10.00 -19.70
CA LYS A 105 12.49 -9.96 -19.36
C LYS A 105 12.12 -10.96 -18.26
N ALA A 106 12.71 -12.15 -18.27
CA ALA A 106 12.44 -13.19 -17.28
C ALA A 106 12.87 -12.77 -15.87
N LEU A 107 13.94 -11.97 -15.74
CA LEU A 107 14.36 -11.40 -14.47
C LEU A 107 13.28 -10.49 -13.88
N GLY A 108 12.71 -9.60 -14.72
CA GLY A 108 11.62 -8.73 -14.31
C GLY A 108 10.40 -9.53 -13.82
N GLU A 109 10.01 -10.57 -14.56
CA GLU A 109 8.89 -11.44 -14.17
C GLU A 109 9.15 -12.20 -12.86
N ALA A 110 10.38 -12.67 -12.65
CA ALA A 110 10.79 -13.34 -11.41
C ALA A 110 10.73 -12.39 -10.19
N ILE A 111 11.22 -11.16 -10.32
CA ILE A 111 11.11 -10.12 -9.28
C ILE A 111 9.63 -9.89 -8.93
N GLN A 112 8.78 -9.72 -9.94
CA GLN A 112 7.35 -9.50 -9.70
C GLN A 112 6.68 -10.69 -9.01
N GLN A 113 7.04 -11.91 -9.41
CA GLN A 113 6.54 -13.12 -8.77
C GLN A 113 6.96 -13.20 -7.31
N LEU A 114 8.23 -12.93 -7.00
CA LEU A 114 8.73 -12.93 -5.64
C LEU A 114 8.08 -11.86 -4.78
N ARG A 115 7.86 -10.64 -5.32
CA ARG A 115 7.09 -9.59 -4.63
C ARG A 115 5.67 -10.03 -4.28
N ARG A 116 4.95 -10.66 -5.22
CA ARG A 116 3.61 -11.21 -4.96
C ARG A 116 3.62 -12.23 -3.82
N GLN A 117 4.63 -13.10 -3.78
CA GLN A 117 4.78 -14.08 -2.72
C GLN A 117 5.07 -13.42 -1.36
N ARG A 118 5.94 -12.41 -1.31
CA ARG A 118 6.22 -11.65 -0.08
C ARG A 118 4.96 -10.97 0.46
N ILE A 119 4.19 -10.32 -0.40
CA ILE A 119 2.89 -9.71 -0.03
C ILE A 119 1.92 -10.77 0.49
N ALA A 120 1.84 -11.93 -0.17
CA ALA A 120 0.97 -13.03 0.27
C ALA A 120 1.32 -13.52 1.68
N ARG A 121 2.62 -13.67 1.98
CA ARG A 121 3.10 -14.08 3.32
C ARG A 121 2.75 -13.06 4.39
N VAL A 122 2.91 -11.76 4.10
CA VAL A 122 2.49 -10.69 5.02
C VAL A 122 1.00 -10.77 5.30
N LYS A 123 0.18 -10.96 4.26
CA LYS A 123 -1.27 -11.09 4.40
C LYS A 123 -1.69 -12.24 5.32
N ILE A 124 -1.10 -13.42 5.13
CA ILE A 124 -1.39 -14.60 5.97
C ILE A 124 -1.05 -14.29 7.43
N ARG A 125 0.17 -13.85 7.71
CA ARG A 125 0.62 -13.50 9.07
C ARG A 125 -0.29 -12.46 9.72
N TRP A 126 -0.63 -11.42 8.98
CA TRP A 126 -1.46 -10.33 9.50
C TRP A 126 -2.86 -10.83 9.88
N LEU A 127 -3.47 -11.70 9.07
CA LEU A 127 -4.77 -12.31 9.38
C LEU A 127 -4.71 -13.24 10.61
N GLU A 128 -3.63 -13.99 10.77
CA GLU A 128 -3.39 -14.85 11.95
C GLU A 128 -3.24 -14.02 13.24
N GLU A 129 -2.50 -12.91 13.17
CA GLU A 129 -2.33 -11.98 14.29
C GLU A 129 -3.66 -11.37 14.73
N GLN A 130 -4.54 -11.02 13.79
CA GLN A 130 -5.86 -10.47 14.14
C GLN A 130 -6.82 -11.52 14.71
N GLN A 131 -6.77 -12.77 14.23
CA GLN A 131 -7.57 -13.85 14.82
C GLN A 131 -7.13 -14.15 16.26
N THR A 132 -5.83 -14.08 16.52
CA THR A 132 -5.28 -14.28 17.86
C THR A 132 -5.70 -13.16 18.82
N LYS A 133 -5.72 -11.91 18.35
CA LYS A 133 -6.19 -10.76 19.14
C LYS A 133 -7.69 -10.85 19.43
N ALA A 134 -8.50 -11.19 18.43
CA ALA A 134 -9.95 -11.35 18.58
C ALA A 134 -10.35 -12.53 19.50
N GLY A 135 -9.51 -13.57 19.61
CA GLY A 135 -9.73 -14.71 20.50
C GLY A 135 -9.33 -14.48 21.96
N ASN A 136 -8.61 -13.39 22.27
CA ASN A 136 -8.10 -13.07 23.61
C ASN A 136 -8.89 -11.95 24.31
N ASP A 137 -9.90 -11.36 23.67
CA ASP A 137 -10.79 -10.40 24.32
C ASP A 137 -11.77 -11.14 25.25
N PRO A 138 -11.78 -10.87 26.56
CA PRO A 138 -12.74 -11.49 27.47
C PRO A 138 -14.16 -11.06 27.09
N PRO A 139 -15.17 -11.95 27.24
CA PRO A 139 -16.56 -11.56 27.01
C PRO A 139 -16.93 -10.41 27.98
N ALA A 140 -17.52 -9.36 27.40
CA ALA A 140 -18.07 -8.22 28.13
C ALA A 140 -19.24 -8.62 29.04
#